data_AF-A0A072UWW7-F1
#
_entry.id   AF-A0A072UWW7-F1
#
_cell.length_a   1.000
_cell.length_b   1.000
_cell.length_c   1.000
_cell.angle_alpha   90.00
_cell.angle_beta   90.00
_cell.angle_gamma   90.00
#
_symmetry.space_group_name_H-M   'P 1'
#
loop_
_entity.id
_entity.type
_entity.pdbx_description
1 polymer ?
#
loop_
_entity_poly.entity_id
_entity_poly.type
_entity_poly.pdbx_seq_one_letter_code
_entity_poly.pdbx_strand_id
1 'polypeptide(L)'
;MVEWHTLSDQPSYGSQIGGNTGSRSSGSKRSHKSDACGSNYVGSSARPMGREAAKNKGKKKSKEAALEVVDNEWVEFKQFKEKELERLDKIALMQLEINQLMKERTHTKKMKMYLKLSSKEHLDDRKKEMLGKLGQELFGN
;
A
#
# COMPACT_ATOMS: atom_id res chain seq x y z
N MET A 1 3.18 -35.00 -1.90
CA MET A 1 3.73 -34.69 -0.57
C MET A 1 3.00 -33.46 -0.08
N VAL A 2 1.91 -33.66 0.65
CA VAL A 2 0.95 -32.64 1.07
C VAL A 2 0.89 -32.74 2.59
N GLU A 3 1.72 -31.98 3.31
CA GLU A 3 1.68 -31.91 4.78
C GLU A 3 2.15 -30.53 5.26
N TRP A 4 1.21 -29.60 5.43
CA TRP A 4 1.39 -28.39 6.25
C TRP A 4 0.15 -28.10 7.12
N HIS A 5 -0.64 -29.12 7.46
CA HIS A 5 -1.90 -28.97 8.19
C HIS A 5 -1.90 -29.40 9.66
N THR A 6 -0.75 -29.49 10.33
CA THR A 6 -0.67 -30.05 11.71
C THR A 6 -0.19 -29.10 12.80
N LEU A 7 -0.34 -27.78 12.64
CA LEU A 7 -0.05 -26.81 13.73
C LEU A 7 -1.29 -26.25 14.45
N SER A 8 -2.43 -26.92 14.35
CA SER A 8 -3.71 -26.48 14.95
C SER A 8 -4.16 -27.34 16.13
N ASP A 9 -3.26 -27.85 16.96
CA ASP A 9 -3.68 -28.71 18.07
C ASP A 9 -2.76 -28.61 19.29
N GLN A 10 -3.07 -27.72 20.24
CA GLN A 10 -2.92 -27.97 21.69
C GLN A 10 -3.86 -27.06 22.54
N PRO A 11 -4.43 -27.57 23.66
CA PRO A 11 -5.43 -26.87 24.49
C PRO A 11 -4.96 -26.43 25.89
N SER A 12 -5.85 -25.67 26.56
CA SER A 12 -6.03 -25.47 28.02
C SER A 12 -5.25 -24.32 28.69
N TYR A 13 -5.83 -23.42 29.50
CA TYR A 13 -6.71 -23.65 30.64
C TYR A 13 -7.79 -22.56 30.82
N GLY A 14 -9.02 -22.98 31.10
CA GLY A 14 -10.08 -22.13 31.65
C GLY A 14 -10.08 -22.11 33.18
N SER A 15 -10.61 -21.04 33.76
CA SER A 15 -11.14 -21.05 35.12
C SER A 15 -12.49 -20.34 35.11
N GLN A 16 -13.52 -21.13 35.44
CA GLN A 16 -14.92 -20.78 35.49
C GLN A 16 -15.37 -20.78 36.97
N ILE A 17 -16.42 -19.99 37.25
CA ILE A 17 -17.24 -19.90 38.49
C ILE A 17 -16.64 -18.99 39.57
N GLY A 18 -17.35 -18.02 40.15
CA GLY A 18 -18.77 -17.65 40.06
C GLY A 18 -19.10 -16.68 41.20
N GLY A 19 -20.29 -16.09 41.17
CA GLY A 19 -20.80 -15.31 42.31
C GLY A 19 -21.52 -14.02 41.90
N ASN A 20 -22.83 -14.06 42.04
CA ASN A 20 -23.82 -13.00 41.92
C ASN A 20 -23.91 -12.18 43.22
N THR A 21 -24.76 -11.14 43.19
CA THR A 21 -25.28 -10.29 44.29
C THR A 21 -24.46 -9.10 44.79
N GLY A 22 -25.12 -7.93 44.80
CA GLY A 22 -25.03 -7.00 45.94
C GLY A 22 -24.36 -5.65 45.69
N SER A 23 -25.19 -4.62 45.55
CA SER A 23 -24.91 -3.19 45.67
C SER A 23 -23.80 -2.80 46.64
N ARG A 24 -22.89 -1.90 46.21
CA ARG A 24 -22.48 -0.75 47.05
C ARG A 24 -21.91 0.39 46.19
N SER A 25 -22.69 1.45 46.07
CA SER A 25 -22.23 2.76 45.59
C SER A 25 -21.08 3.28 46.46
N SER A 26 -19.99 3.71 45.81
CA SER A 26 -18.95 4.52 46.43
C SER A 26 -18.73 5.73 45.53
N GLY A 27 -19.32 6.87 45.92
CA GLY A 27 -19.17 8.13 45.20
C GLY A 27 -17.73 8.61 45.23
N SER A 28 -17.15 8.87 44.05
CA SER A 28 -15.91 9.61 43.91
C SER A 28 -16.16 10.90 43.12
N LYS A 29 -15.91 12.04 43.78
CA LYS A 29 -16.05 13.38 43.22
C LYS A 29 -14.87 13.70 42.30
N ARG A 30 -15.20 14.13 41.06
CA ARG A 30 -14.49 15.06 40.17
C ARG A 30 -12.96 14.92 40.03
N SER A 31 -12.53 14.60 38.80
CA SER A 31 -11.53 15.43 38.12
C SER A 31 -11.74 15.36 36.61
N HIS A 32 -11.99 16.51 36.00
CA HIS A 32 -12.16 16.71 34.56
C HIS A 32 -10.79 16.71 33.86
N LYS A 33 -10.60 15.84 32.88
CA LYS A 33 -9.67 16.00 31.74
C LYS A 33 -10.17 15.10 30.61
N SER A 34 -10.95 15.67 29.70
CA SER A 34 -11.44 15.01 28.50
C SER A 34 -10.37 15.07 27.41
N ASP A 35 -9.50 14.08 27.38
CA ASP A 35 -8.65 13.77 26.23
C ASP A 35 -9.12 12.43 25.64
N ALA A 36 -9.98 12.50 24.64
CA ALA A 36 -10.22 11.42 23.67
C ALA A 36 -11.03 12.00 22.51
N CYS A 37 -10.29 12.54 21.54
CA CYS A 37 -10.75 12.81 20.21
C CYS A 37 -11.23 11.49 19.58
N GLY A 38 -12.53 11.35 19.41
CA GLY A 38 -13.14 10.16 18.84
C GLY A 38 -14.54 10.48 18.37
N SER A 39 -14.67 11.30 17.33
CA SER A 39 -15.95 11.46 16.65
C SER A 39 -15.75 11.77 15.17
N ASN A 40 -15.90 10.72 14.35
CA ASN A 40 -16.14 10.86 12.92
C ASN A 40 -17.54 11.44 12.74
N TYR A 41 -17.65 12.74 12.47
CA TYR A 41 -18.92 13.39 12.13
C TYR A 41 -19.04 13.57 10.61
N VAL A 42 -19.86 12.74 9.98
CA VAL A 42 -20.55 13.10 8.74
C VAL A 42 -21.83 13.82 9.15
N GLY A 43 -21.90 15.12 8.87
CA GLY A 43 -23.04 15.95 9.21
C GLY A 43 -23.12 17.15 8.29
N SER A 44 -23.82 17.00 7.17
CA SER A 44 -24.16 18.07 6.24
C SER A 44 -24.90 19.19 6.97
N SER A 45 -24.21 20.29 7.28
CA SER A 45 -24.83 21.48 7.86
C SER A 45 -25.22 22.47 6.75
N ALA A 46 -26.45 22.35 6.24
CA ALA A 46 -27.09 23.46 5.55
C ALA A 46 -27.23 24.63 6.54
N ARG A 47 -26.70 25.81 6.19
CA ARG A 47 -26.66 26.99 7.07
C ARG A 47 -28.09 27.49 7.35
N PRO A 48 -28.42 27.90 8.59
CA PRO A 48 -29.63 28.69 8.81
C PRO A 48 -29.40 30.10 8.23
N MET A 49 -30.22 30.46 7.25
CA MET A 49 -30.35 31.81 6.74
C MET A 49 -31.01 32.69 7.80
N GLY A 50 -30.40 33.83 8.10
CA GLY A 50 -31.07 34.95 8.78
C GLY A 50 -30.65 35.18 10.23
N ARG A 51 -29.66 36.07 10.42
CA ARG A 51 -29.63 36.95 11.60
C ARG A 51 -28.82 38.23 11.32
N GLU A 52 -29.54 39.30 11.03
CA GLU A 52 -28.99 40.65 10.88
C GLU A 52 -28.67 41.30 12.24
N ALA A 53 -27.62 42.13 12.22
CA ALA A 53 -27.17 43.17 13.17
C ALA A 53 -26.83 42.84 14.64
N ALA A 54 -25.54 42.88 14.97
CA ALA A 54 -25.03 43.48 16.21
C ALA A 54 -23.61 44.04 16.00
N LYS A 55 -23.46 45.35 16.19
CA LYS A 55 -22.19 46.10 16.12
C LYS A 55 -21.26 45.65 17.25
N ASN A 56 -20.14 44.99 16.92
CA ASN A 56 -19.01 44.87 17.85
C ASN A 56 -17.76 45.46 17.20
N LYS A 57 -17.35 46.62 17.71
CA LYS A 57 -16.04 47.22 17.45
C LYS A 57 -14.97 46.42 18.19
N GLY A 58 -13.86 46.11 17.51
CA GLY A 58 -12.58 45.82 18.16
C GLY A 58 -12.14 44.36 18.23
N LYS A 59 -11.54 43.86 17.14
CA LYS A 59 -10.17 43.30 17.14
C LYS A 59 -9.80 42.99 15.68
N LYS A 60 -8.92 43.81 15.10
CA LYS A 60 -8.18 43.47 13.89
C LYS A 60 -7.34 42.24 14.27
N LYS A 61 -7.83 41.02 13.99
CA LYS A 61 -7.00 39.82 14.11
C LYS A 61 -5.96 39.93 13.00
N SER A 62 -4.70 40.15 13.37
CA SER A 62 -3.54 39.91 12.51
C SER A 62 -3.54 38.43 12.11
N LYS A 63 -4.28 38.08 11.06
CA LYS A 63 -4.33 36.72 10.49
C LYS A 63 -3.39 36.54 9.29
N GLU A 64 -2.74 37.60 8.86
CA GLU A 64 -2.03 37.68 7.59
C GLU A 64 -0.75 36.83 7.59
N ALA A 65 0.08 36.95 8.62
CA ALA A 65 1.32 36.17 8.74
C ALA A 65 1.09 34.66 8.92
N ALA A 66 0.00 34.25 9.58
CA ALA A 66 -0.31 32.83 9.76
C ALA A 66 -0.90 32.19 8.49
N LEU A 67 -1.48 32.98 7.59
CA LEU A 67 -1.99 32.52 6.30
C LEU A 67 -0.83 32.30 5.31
N GLU A 68 0.12 33.23 5.26
CA GLU A 68 1.29 33.19 4.38
C GLU A 68 2.19 31.97 4.65
N VAL A 69 2.39 31.60 5.92
CA VAL A 69 3.17 30.42 6.30
C VAL A 69 2.50 29.13 5.84
N VAL A 70 1.18 29.02 5.97
CA VAL A 70 0.41 27.85 5.51
C VAL A 70 0.43 27.73 3.99
N ASP A 71 0.36 28.85 3.28
CA ASP A 71 0.45 28.87 1.81
C ASP A 71 1.85 28.43 1.33
N ASN A 72 2.92 28.84 2.01
CA ASN A 72 4.29 28.42 1.69
C ASN A 72 4.51 26.92 1.99
N GLU A 73 4.04 26.43 3.14
CA GLU A 73 4.08 24.99 3.48
C GLU A 73 3.33 24.13 2.45
N TRP A 74 2.20 24.63 1.93
CA TRP A 74 1.42 23.94 0.90
C TRP A 74 2.16 23.87 -0.44
N VAL A 75 2.89 24.93 -0.81
CA VAL A 75 3.73 24.94 -2.03
C VAL A 75 4.87 23.94 -1.91
N GLU A 76 5.56 23.91 -0.76
CA GLU A 76 6.64 22.94 -0.51
C GLU A 76 6.13 21.50 -0.55
N PHE A 77 4.97 21.24 0.07
CA PHE A 77 4.33 19.93 0.04
C PHE A 77 4.00 19.48 -1.39
N LYS A 78 3.45 20.37 -2.23
CA LYS A 78 3.19 20.07 -3.65
C LYS A 78 4.47 19.71 -4.39
N GLN A 79 5.52 20.51 -4.25
CA GLN A 79 6.80 20.25 -4.92
C GLN A 79 7.42 18.92 -4.45
N PHE A 80 7.30 18.61 -3.16
CA PHE A 80 7.76 17.33 -2.62
C PHE A 80 6.98 16.15 -3.23
N LYS A 81 5.66 16.26 -3.33
CA LYS A 81 4.82 15.22 -3.94
C LYS A 81 5.10 15.01 -5.42
N GLU A 82 5.35 16.09 -6.15
CA GLU A 82 5.74 16.03 -7.55
C GLU A 82 7.06 15.28 -7.74
N LYS A 83 8.07 15.58 -6.91
CA LYS A 83 9.37 14.87 -6.93
C LYS A 83 9.22 13.38 -6.57
N GLU A 84 8.38 13.04 -5.60
CA GLU A 84 8.12 11.64 -5.25
C GLU A 84 7.41 10.88 -6.38
N LEU A 85 6.45 11.50 -7.06
CA LEU A 85 5.81 10.92 -8.25
C LEU A 85 6.83 10.70 -9.38
N GLU A 86 7.68 11.69 -9.66
CA GLU A 86 8.72 11.56 -10.68
C GLU A 86 9.71 10.42 -10.37
N ARG A 87 10.04 10.20 -9.09
CA ARG A 87 10.87 9.06 -8.67
C ARG A 87 10.17 7.73 -8.90
N LEU A 88 8.88 7.64 -8.57
CA LEU A 88 8.10 6.41 -8.79
C LEU A 88 8.00 6.08 -10.28
N ASP A 89 7.78 7.08 -11.14
CA ASP A 89 7.74 6.89 -12.58
C ASP A 89 9.08 6.38 -13.12
N LYS A 90 10.21 6.92 -12.65
CA LYS A 90 11.55 6.43 -13.00
C LYS A 90 11.74 4.97 -12.60
N ILE A 91 11.29 4.57 -11.40
CA ILE A 91 11.38 3.18 -10.94
C ILE A 91 10.52 2.27 -11.81
N ALA A 92 9.29 2.68 -12.12
CA ALA A 92 8.38 1.91 -12.97
C ALA A 92 8.96 1.70 -14.38
N LEU A 93 9.55 2.74 -14.97
CA LEU A 93 10.23 2.66 -16.26
C LEU A 93 11.43 1.69 -16.23
N MET A 94 12.30 1.80 -15.23
CA MET A 94 13.44 0.88 -15.08
C MET A 94 12.98 -0.57 -14.92
N GLN A 95 11.92 -0.82 -14.15
CA GLN A 95 11.40 -2.17 -13.97
C GLN A 95 10.88 -2.76 -15.29
N LEU A 96 10.21 -1.92 -16.10
CA LEU A 96 9.73 -2.31 -17.42
C LEU A 96 10.89 -2.66 -18.36
N GLU A 97 11.94 -1.83 -18.38
CA GLU A 97 13.14 -2.06 -19.18
C GLU A 97 13.88 -3.34 -18.76
N ILE A 98 14.07 -3.55 -17.45
CA ILE A 98 14.69 -4.78 -16.91
C ILE A 98 13.90 -6.02 -17.33
N ASN A 99 12.56 -5.96 -17.27
CA ASN A 99 11.72 -7.07 -17.69
C ASN A 99 11.85 -7.37 -19.19
N GLN A 100 11.96 -6.34 -20.04
CA GLN A 100 12.22 -6.49 -21.46
C GLN A 100 13.59 -7.13 -21.72
N LEU A 101 14.65 -6.58 -21.10
CA LEU A 101 16.01 -7.09 -21.22
C LEU A 101 16.11 -8.55 -20.76
N MET A 102 15.40 -8.92 -19.70
CA MET A 102 15.33 -10.31 -19.24
C MET A 102 14.69 -11.23 -20.27
N LYS A 103 13.60 -10.80 -20.93
CA LYS A 103 12.98 -11.56 -22.03
C LYS A 103 13.96 -11.72 -23.20
N GLU A 104 14.59 -10.64 -23.64
CA GLU A 104 15.57 -10.67 -24.74
C GLU A 104 16.78 -11.56 -24.42
N ARG A 105 17.30 -11.48 -23.19
CA ARG A 105 18.40 -12.34 -22.73
C ARG A 105 17.99 -13.81 -22.75
N THR A 106 16.76 -14.13 -22.34
CA THR A 106 16.26 -15.51 -22.38
C THR A 106 16.09 -16.00 -23.82
N HIS A 107 15.50 -15.17 -24.69
CA HIS A 107 15.34 -15.46 -26.11
C HIS A 107 16.68 -15.69 -26.80
N THR A 108 17.67 -14.81 -26.56
CA THR A 108 19.02 -14.92 -27.12
C THR A 108 19.72 -16.21 -26.70
N LYS A 109 19.57 -16.63 -25.43
CA LYS A 109 20.12 -17.91 -24.95
C LYS A 109 19.48 -19.11 -25.66
N LYS A 110 18.16 -19.10 -25.83
CA LYS A 110 17.43 -20.13 -26.57
C LYS A 110 17.88 -20.19 -28.03
N MET A 111 17.95 -19.04 -28.70
CA MET A 111 18.44 -18.93 -30.09
C MET A 111 19.86 -19.48 -30.23
N LYS A 112 20.77 -19.10 -29.33
CA LYS A 112 22.15 -19.61 -29.33
C LYS A 112 22.21 -21.12 -29.14
N MET A 113 21.35 -21.69 -28.30
CA MET A 113 21.28 -23.14 -28.10
C MET A 113 20.72 -23.84 -29.33
N TYR A 114 19.66 -23.29 -29.93
CA TYR A 114 19.08 -23.80 -31.18
C TYR A 114 20.12 -23.88 -32.28
N LEU A 115 20.86 -22.80 -32.54
CA LEU A 115 21.94 -22.76 -33.55
C LEU A 115 23.02 -23.82 -33.29
N LYS A 116 23.46 -23.95 -32.02
CA LYS A 116 24.47 -24.95 -31.64
C LYS A 116 24.00 -26.39 -31.89
N LEU A 117 22.73 -26.67 -31.61
CA LEU A 117 22.15 -28.00 -31.81
C LEU A 117 21.90 -28.28 -33.29
N SER A 118 21.41 -27.29 -34.05
CA SER A 118 21.17 -27.43 -35.49
C SER A 118 22.45 -27.60 -36.31
N SER A 119 23.58 -27.05 -35.85
CA SER A 119 24.88 -27.23 -36.51
C SER A 119 25.54 -28.59 -36.27
N LYS A 120 24.94 -29.46 -35.45
CA LYS A 120 25.54 -30.76 -35.10
C LYS A 120 25.05 -31.85 -36.05
N GLU A 121 25.99 -32.54 -36.69
CA GLU A 121 25.73 -33.55 -37.73
C GLU A 121 24.96 -34.78 -37.21
N HIS A 122 25.27 -35.25 -36.01
CA HIS A 122 24.58 -36.38 -35.38
C HIS A 122 23.97 -35.99 -34.03
N LEU A 123 22.63 -35.96 -34.00
CA LEU A 123 21.85 -35.71 -32.80
C LEU A 123 21.32 -37.03 -32.23
N ASP A 124 21.50 -37.20 -30.92
CA ASP A 124 20.76 -38.22 -30.15
C ASP A 124 19.28 -37.83 -30.03
N ASP A 125 18.43 -38.79 -29.66
CA ASP A 125 16.97 -38.56 -29.63
C ASP A 125 16.57 -37.47 -28.63
N ARG A 126 17.29 -37.38 -27.50
CA ARG A 126 17.10 -36.32 -26.50
C ARG A 126 17.38 -34.93 -27.06
N LYS A 127 18.46 -34.76 -27.84
CA LYS A 127 18.81 -33.49 -28.47
C LYS A 127 17.85 -33.15 -29.61
N LYS A 128 17.37 -34.13 -30.36
CA LYS A 128 16.32 -33.92 -31.37
C LYS A 128 15.05 -33.37 -30.73
N GLU A 129 14.60 -33.97 -29.62
CA GLU A 129 13.45 -33.47 -28.86
C GLU A 129 13.66 -32.05 -28.35
N MET A 130 14.84 -31.76 -27.77
CA MET A 130 15.18 -30.42 -27.30
C MET A 130 15.21 -29.38 -28.43
N LEU A 131 15.74 -29.74 -29.60
CA LEU A 131 15.77 -28.88 -30.77
C LEU A 131 14.35 -28.56 -31.25
N GLY A 132 13.44 -29.54 -31.27
CA GLY A 132 12.03 -29.34 -31.59
C GLY A 132 11.34 -28.39 -30.62
N LYS A 133 11.51 -28.59 -29.30
CA LYS A 133 10.94 -27.70 -28.27
C LYS A 133 11.46 -26.27 -28.39
N LEU A 134 12.76 -26.10 -28.63
CA LEU A 134 13.35 -24.78 -28.87
C LEU A 134 12.79 -24.13 -30.14
N GLY A 135 12.58 -24.90 -31.21
CA GLY A 135 11.96 -24.42 -32.43
C GLY A 135 10.53 -23.91 -32.21
N GLN A 136 9.72 -24.68 -31.49
CA GLN A 136 8.36 -24.29 -31.07
C GLN A 136 8.37 -23.00 -30.26
N GLU A 137 9.23 -22.91 -29.24
CA GLU A 137 9.30 -21.73 -28.37
C GLU A 137 9.85 -20.46 -29.05
N LEU A 138 10.72 -20.62 -30.06
CA LEU A 138 11.35 -19.50 -30.77
C LEU A 138 10.53 -19.02 -31.97
N PHE A 139 9.90 -19.93 -32.69
CA PHE A 139 9.29 -19.66 -34.00
C PHE A 139 7.80 -20.00 -34.07
N GLY A 140 7.24 -20.72 -33.09
CA GLY A 140 5.82 -21.11 -33.08
C GLY A 140 5.45 -22.20 -34.10
N ASN A 141 6.44 -22.94 -34.62
CA ASN A 141 6.27 -24.01 -35.62
C ASN A 141 6.12 -25.39 -34.99
#